data_AF-A0A4Q1BD96-F1
#
_entry.id   AF-A0A4Q1BD96-F1
#
_cell.length_a   1.000
_cell.length_b   1.000
_cell.length_c   1.000
_cell.angle_alpha   90.00
_cell.angle_beta   90.00
_cell.angle_gamma   90.00
#
_symmetry.space_group_name_H-M   'P 1'
#
loop_
_entity.id
_entity.type
_entity.pdbx_description
1 polymer ?
#
loop_
_entity_poly.entity_id
_entity_poly.type
_entity_poly.pdbx_seq_one_letter_code
_entity_poly.pdbx_strand_id
1 'polypeptide(L)'
;MGATKEIKSTRLIRHFHSSPFMQHDHLTRPVPGTGIKLTFLDSEGEEIKTVEANEGDDVLSLAHEHDVDLEGACERSLACSTCHVIVSPEHYDLLPEPEDEENDMLDLAFGLQDTSR
;
A
#
# COMPACT_ATOMS: atom_id res chain seq x y z
N MET A 1 46.14 12.42 56.12
CA MET A 1 46.39 11.89 54.76
C MET A 1 45.12 11.20 54.28
N GLY A 2 44.41 11.77 53.31
CA GLY A 2 43.20 11.16 52.75
C GLY A 2 42.82 11.90 51.48
N ALA A 3 43.19 11.34 50.33
CA ALA A 3 43.11 11.99 49.03
C ALA A 3 41.66 12.17 48.57
N THR A 4 41.29 13.39 48.17
CA THR A 4 40.06 13.68 47.43
C THR A 4 40.20 13.13 46.01
N LYS A 5 39.49 12.06 45.69
CA LYS A 5 39.37 11.56 44.30
C LYS A 5 38.33 12.40 43.56
N GLU A 6 38.82 13.27 42.68
CA GLU A 6 38.04 13.97 41.66
C GLU A 6 37.36 12.96 40.71
N ILE A 7 36.02 12.99 40.62
CA ILE A 7 35.25 12.19 39.67
C ILE A 7 35.11 13.02 38.39
N LYS A 8 35.96 12.76 37.40
CA LYS A 8 35.79 13.33 36.05
C LYS A 8 34.57 12.66 35.38
N SER A 9 33.44 13.37 35.38
CA SER A 9 32.27 13.00 34.58
C SER A 9 32.59 13.22 33.10
N THR A 10 33.04 12.15 32.43
CA THR A 10 33.20 12.15 30.98
C THR A 10 31.81 12.12 30.36
N ARG A 11 31.33 13.28 29.94
CA ARG A 11 30.07 13.44 29.21
C ARG A 11 30.21 12.74 27.86
N LEU A 12 29.77 11.48 27.76
CA LEU A 12 29.59 10.81 26.47
C LEU A 12 28.52 11.59 25.70
N ILE A 13 28.93 12.32 24.68
CA ILE A 13 28.05 13.02 23.76
C ILE A 13 27.32 11.93 22.96
N ARG A 14 26.05 11.70 23.30
CA ARG A 14 25.15 10.88 22.47
C ARG A 14 24.96 11.62 21.16
N HIS A 15 25.44 11.05 20.06
CA HIS A 15 25.24 11.59 18.73
C HIS A 15 23.82 11.24 18.30
N PHE A 16 23.03 12.23 17.92
CA PHE A 16 21.76 12.00 17.24
C PHE A 16 22.07 11.59 15.80
N HIS A 17 21.60 10.42 15.39
CA HIS A 17 21.64 9.97 14.02
C HIS A 17 20.30 10.29 13.38
N SER A 18 20.27 11.09 12.32
CA SER A 18 19.10 11.24 11.46
C SER A 18 19.26 10.31 10.27
N SER A 19 18.28 9.45 10.01
CA SER A 19 18.20 8.77 8.72
C SER A 19 18.00 9.79 7.60
N PRO A 20 18.46 9.51 6.37
CA PRO A 20 18.05 10.29 5.21
C PRO A 20 16.53 10.33 5.11
N PHE A 21 16.00 11.44 4.59
CA PHE A 21 14.57 11.60 4.35
C PHE A 21 14.13 10.56 3.33
N MET A 22 13.39 9.54 3.76
CA MET A 22 12.64 8.70 2.84
C MET A 22 11.33 9.44 2.58
N GLN A 23 11.11 9.84 1.33
CA GLN A 23 9.78 10.26 0.89
C GLN A 23 8.84 9.09 1.20
N HIS A 24 7.82 9.33 2.02
CA HIS A 24 6.69 8.41 2.13
C HIS A 24 6.10 8.21 0.73
N ASP A 25 5.58 7.01 0.47
CA ASP A 25 4.98 6.57 -0.79
C ASP A 25 4.00 7.62 -1.33
N HIS A 26 4.51 8.57 -2.11
CA HIS A 26 3.69 9.63 -2.69
C HIS A 26 3.54 9.22 -4.14
N LEU A 27 2.36 8.71 -4.47
CA LEU A 27 1.98 8.45 -5.84
C LEU A 27 2.33 9.65 -6.69
N THR A 28 3.23 9.45 -7.65
CA THR A 28 3.62 10.52 -8.56
C THR A 28 2.63 10.55 -9.71
N ARG A 29 2.25 11.73 -10.18
CA ARG A 29 1.37 11.79 -11.35
C ARG A 29 2.11 11.28 -12.60
N PRO A 30 1.50 10.40 -13.42
CA PRO A 30 2.11 9.96 -14.67
C PRO A 30 2.36 11.12 -15.63
N VAL A 31 3.38 10.93 -16.49
CA VAL A 31 3.66 11.86 -17.57
C VAL A 31 2.46 11.89 -18.52
N PRO A 32 2.01 13.07 -18.98
CA PRO A 32 0.86 13.15 -19.88
C PRO A 32 1.03 12.26 -21.11
N GLY A 33 0.08 11.34 -21.30
CA GLY A 33 0.07 10.41 -22.44
C GLY A 33 0.73 9.04 -22.20
N THR A 34 1.32 8.79 -21.02
CA THR A 34 1.90 7.48 -20.67
C THR A 34 1.17 6.79 -19.51
N GLY A 35 0.19 7.44 -18.89
CA GLY A 35 -0.57 6.88 -17.78
C GLY A 35 -1.44 5.68 -18.20
N ILE A 36 -1.42 4.64 -17.38
CA ILE A 36 -2.32 3.49 -17.50
C ILE A 36 -3.68 3.92 -16.95
N LYS A 37 -4.75 3.67 -17.69
CA LYS A 37 -6.11 3.99 -17.24
C LYS A 37 -6.65 2.85 -16.39
N LEU A 38 -7.05 3.18 -15.16
CA LEU A 38 -7.72 2.26 -14.25
C LEU A 38 -9.09 2.83 -13.92
N THR A 39 -10.13 1.99 -14.05
CA THR A 39 -11.52 2.39 -13.78
C THR A 39 -12.05 1.59 -12.60
N PHE A 40 -12.51 2.30 -11.58
CA PHE A 40 -13.20 1.73 -10.43
C PHE A 40 -14.70 1.65 -10.71
N LEU A 41 -15.27 0.47 -10.47
CA LEU A 41 -16.70 0.21 -10.55
C LEU A 41 -17.25 -0.06 -9.16
N ASP A 42 -18.52 0.26 -8.94
CA ASP A 42 -19.23 -0.12 -7.72
C ASP A 42 -19.74 -1.57 -7.78
N SER A 43 -20.41 -2.00 -6.72
CA SER A 43 -20.99 -3.36 -6.63
C SER A 43 -22.09 -3.65 -7.66
N GLU A 44 -22.69 -2.61 -8.26
CA GLU A 44 -23.70 -2.74 -9.31
C GLU A 44 -23.08 -2.70 -10.72
N GLY A 45 -21.78 -2.40 -10.82
CA GLY A 45 -21.02 -2.29 -12.06
C GLY A 45 -21.03 -0.89 -12.67
N GLU A 46 -21.53 0.11 -11.96
CA GLU A 46 -21.55 1.49 -12.41
C GLU A 46 -20.17 2.14 -12.18
N GLU A 47 -19.77 3.04 -13.09
CA GLU A 47 -18.47 3.70 -13.02
C GLU A 47 -18.43 4.71 -11.86
N ILE A 48 -17.54 4.47 -10.89
CA ILE A 48 -17.24 5.42 -9.82
C ILE A 48 -16.28 6.48 -10.34
N LYS A 49 -15.14 6.03 -10.89
CA LYS A 49 -14.04 6.93 -11.29
C LYS A 49 -13.04 6.23 -12.20
N THR A 50 -12.54 6.95 -13.21
CA THR A 50 -11.34 6.58 -13.96
C THR A 50 -10.16 7.45 -13.55
N VAL A 51 -9.01 6.81 -13.28
CA VAL A 51 -7.76 7.45 -12.84
C VAL A 51 -6.61 7.08 -13.77
N GLU A 52 -5.52 7.85 -13.70
CA GLU A 52 -4.27 7.55 -14.40
C GLU A 52 -3.22 7.05 -13.41
N ALA A 53 -2.64 5.89 -13.68
CA ALA A 53 -1.62 5.24 -12.87
C ALA A 53 -0.30 5.13 -13.62
N ASN A 54 0.80 5.02 -12.89
CA ASN A 54 2.09 4.59 -13.42
C ASN A 54 2.24 3.07 -13.33
N GLU A 55 3.18 2.54 -14.11
CA GLU A 55 3.68 1.19 -13.87
C GLU A 55 4.28 1.09 -12.46
N GLY A 56 3.84 0.08 -11.71
CA GLY A 56 4.28 -0.17 -10.34
C GLY A 56 3.44 0.51 -9.26
N ASP A 57 2.47 1.36 -9.62
CA ASP A 57 1.52 1.90 -8.65
C ASP A 57 0.58 0.80 -8.15
N ASP A 58 0.27 0.86 -6.86
CA ASP A 58 -0.64 -0.07 -6.20
C ASP A 58 -2.10 0.42 -6.28
N VAL A 59 -3.03 -0.50 -6.51
CA VAL A 59 -4.46 -0.21 -6.70
C VAL A 59 -5.12 0.39 -5.45
N LEU A 60 -4.77 -0.09 -4.25
CA LEU A 60 -5.28 0.47 -3.00
C LEU A 60 -4.72 1.88 -2.76
N SER A 61 -3.44 2.13 -3.09
CA SER A 61 -2.84 3.48 -3.01
C SER A 61 -3.62 4.43 -3.92
N LEU A 62 -3.88 4.00 -5.15
CA LEU A 62 -4.63 4.79 -6.13
C LEU A 62 -6.07 5.04 -5.68
N ALA A 63 -6.73 4.05 -5.08
CA ALA A 63 -8.07 4.21 -4.55
C ALA A 63 -8.10 5.29 -3.45
N HIS A 64 -7.18 5.22 -2.49
CA HIS A 64 -7.08 6.19 -1.40
C HIS A 64 -6.75 7.61 -1.88
N GLU A 65 -5.76 7.76 -2.75
CA GLU A 65 -5.35 9.08 -3.30
C GLU A 65 -6.48 9.73 -4.11
N HIS A 66 -7.34 8.92 -4.71
CA HIS A 66 -8.46 9.40 -5.51
C HIS A 66 -9.82 9.35 -4.80
N ASP A 67 -9.85 9.22 -3.47
CA ASP A 67 -11.07 9.18 -2.65
C ASP A 67 -12.10 8.13 -3.14
N VAL A 68 -11.62 6.97 -3.59
CA VAL A 68 -12.45 5.78 -3.84
C VAL A 68 -12.59 5.02 -2.53
N ASP A 69 -13.82 4.62 -2.20
CA ASP A 69 -14.15 3.94 -0.94
C ASP A 69 -13.68 2.48 -0.96
N LEU A 70 -12.38 2.29 -0.73
CA LEU A 70 -11.74 1.01 -0.57
C LEU A 70 -10.99 1.02 0.77
N GLU A 71 -11.40 0.20 1.73
CA GLU A 71 -10.99 0.36 3.14
C GLU A 71 -9.49 0.07 3.34
N GLY A 72 -9.02 -1.14 3.04
CA GLY A 72 -7.61 -1.49 3.17
C GLY A 72 -7.04 -1.37 4.59
N ALA A 73 -7.77 -1.86 5.60
CA ALA A 73 -7.49 -1.66 7.03
C ALA A 73 -6.11 -2.12 7.51
N CYS A 74 -5.48 -3.09 6.85
CA CYS A 74 -4.14 -3.58 7.21
C CYS A 74 -2.98 -2.91 6.45
N GLU A 75 -3.27 -1.88 5.64
CA GLU A 75 -2.25 -1.14 4.89
C GLU A 75 -1.38 -2.06 4.01
N ARG A 76 -2.02 -3.05 3.35
CA ARG A 76 -1.37 -4.06 2.47
C ARG A 76 -0.40 -5.00 3.16
N SER A 77 -0.56 -5.19 4.46
CA SER A 77 0.26 -6.13 5.24
C SER A 77 -0.23 -7.59 5.12
N LEU A 78 -1.12 -7.90 4.16
CA LEU A 78 -1.72 -9.22 3.95
C LEU A 78 -2.38 -9.80 5.23
N ALA A 79 -3.00 -8.92 6.03
CA ALA A 79 -3.58 -9.29 7.33
C ALA A 79 -5.10 -9.05 7.41
N CYS A 80 -5.73 -8.67 6.30
CA CYS A 80 -7.18 -8.53 6.16
C CYS A 80 -7.57 -8.67 4.68
N SER A 81 -8.86 -8.81 4.40
CA SER A 81 -9.43 -8.84 3.05
C SER A 81 -10.27 -7.61 2.68
N THR A 82 -10.08 -6.49 3.38
CA THR A 82 -10.86 -5.25 3.19
C THR A 82 -10.44 -4.43 1.97
N CYS A 83 -9.36 -4.84 1.29
CA CYS A 83 -8.93 -4.29 -0.01
C CYS A 83 -9.36 -5.15 -1.20
N HIS A 84 -10.14 -6.21 -0.96
CA HIS A 84 -10.62 -7.14 -1.97
C HIS A 84 -11.34 -6.40 -3.10
N VAL A 85 -10.97 -6.72 -4.34
CA VAL A 85 -11.58 -6.22 -5.56
C VAL A 85 -11.84 -7.36 -6.55
N ILE A 86 -12.78 -7.14 -7.46
CA ILE A 86 -13.05 -8.06 -8.56
C ILE A 86 -12.42 -7.48 -9.81
N VAL A 87 -11.41 -8.17 -10.34
CA VAL A 87 -10.73 -7.76 -11.57
C VAL A 87 -11.55 -8.17 -12.78
N SER A 88 -11.61 -7.31 -13.80
CA SER A 88 -12.28 -7.65 -15.05
C SER A 88 -11.65 -8.91 -15.69
N PRO A 89 -12.45 -9.84 -16.24
CA PRO A 89 -11.93 -11.10 -16.79
C PRO A 89 -10.85 -10.92 -17.85
N GLU A 90 -10.94 -9.87 -18.65
CA GLU A 90 -9.98 -9.54 -19.71
C GLU A 90 -8.58 -9.15 -19.19
N HIS A 91 -8.46 -8.76 -17.92
CA HIS A 91 -7.20 -8.39 -17.28
C HIS A 91 -6.74 -9.40 -16.22
N TYR A 92 -7.63 -10.23 -15.67
CA TYR A 92 -7.29 -11.17 -14.61
C TYR A 92 -6.24 -12.19 -15.05
N ASP A 93 -6.38 -12.75 -16.27
CA ASP A 93 -5.44 -13.74 -16.82
C ASP A 93 -4.04 -13.17 -17.10
N LEU A 94 -3.85 -11.85 -17.03
CA LEU A 94 -2.55 -11.19 -17.15
C LEU A 94 -1.79 -11.14 -15.81
N LEU A 95 -2.49 -11.36 -14.70
CA LEU A 95 -1.91 -11.35 -13.36
C LEU A 95 -1.32 -12.72 -13.02
N PRO A 96 -0.28 -12.79 -12.18
CA PRO A 96 0.13 -14.05 -11.58
C PRO A 96 -1.01 -14.61 -10.72
N GLU A 97 -1.07 -15.94 -10.61
CA GLU A 97 -1.98 -16.59 -9.66
C GLU A 97 -1.75 -16.06 -8.24
N PRO A 98 -2.82 -15.88 -7.44
CA PRO A 98 -2.70 -15.44 -6.06
C PRO A 98 -1.87 -16.43 -5.24
N GLU A 99 -1.03 -15.90 -4.36
CA GLU A 99 -0.21 -16.72 -3.46
C GLU A 99 -1.08 -17.41 -2.40
N ASP A 100 -0.60 -18.50 -1.79
CA ASP A 100 -1.37 -19.24 -0.77
C ASP A 100 -1.82 -18.34 0.40
N GLU A 101 -0.94 -17.43 0.85
CA GLU A 101 -1.26 -16.48 1.93
C GLU A 101 -2.33 -15.45 1.51
N GLU A 102 -2.37 -15.07 0.22
CA GLU A 102 -3.42 -14.21 -0.34
C GLU A 102 -4.75 -14.96 -0.39
N ASN A 103 -4.75 -16.21 -0.85
CA ASN A 103 -5.94 -17.07 -0.88
C ASN A 103 -6.52 -17.29 0.53
N ASP A 104 -5.67 -17.51 1.54
CA ASP A 104 -6.10 -17.65 2.94
C ASP A 104 -6.86 -16.40 3.43
N MET A 105 -6.46 -15.20 2.97
CA MET A 105 -7.17 -13.96 3.29
C MET A 105 -8.43 -13.77 2.43
N LEU A 106 -8.37 -14.11 1.14
CA LEU A 106 -9.50 -14.01 0.21
C LEU A 106 -10.66 -14.94 0.62
N ASP A 107 -10.40 -16.08 1.25
CA ASP A 107 -11.42 -16.97 1.80
C ASP A 107 -12.32 -16.29 2.85
N LEU A 108 -11.84 -15.20 3.46
CA LEU A 108 -12.58 -14.40 4.43
C LEU A 108 -13.33 -13.22 3.78
N ALA A 109 -13.12 -12.97 2.49
CA ALA A 109 -13.71 -11.85 1.76
C ALA A 109 -15.22 -12.03 1.52
N PHE A 110 -15.97 -10.94 1.58
CA PHE A 110 -17.39 -10.95 1.26
C PHE A 110 -17.58 -10.91 -0.26
N GLY A 111 -18.41 -11.81 -0.80
CA GLY A 111 -18.71 -11.82 -2.23
C GLY A 111 -17.54 -12.25 -3.11
N LEU A 112 -16.68 -13.14 -2.61
CA LEU A 112 -15.57 -13.73 -3.36
C LEU A 112 -16.02 -14.33 -4.70
N GLN A 113 -15.29 -14.01 -5.77
CA GLN A 113 -15.47 -14.48 -7.14
C GLN A 113 -14.16 -15.03 -7.73
N ASP A 114 -14.24 -15.75 -8.84
CA ASP A 114 -13.08 -16.37 -9.50
C ASP A 114 -11.99 -15.36 -9.95
N THR A 115 -12.37 -14.10 -10.18
CA THR A 115 -11.44 -13.03 -10.59
C THR A 115 -11.11 -12.07 -9.44
N SER A 116 -11.27 -12.52 -8.20
CA SER A 116 -10.97 -11.73 -7.00
C SER A 116 -9.49 -11.60 -6.74
N ARG A 117 -9.07 -10.43 -6.24
CA ARG A 117 -7.72 -10.09 -5.78
C ARG A 117 -7.79 -9.20 -4.54
#